data_AF-A0A212RG96-F1
#
_entry.id   AF-A0A212RG96-F1
#
_cell.length_a   1.000
_cell.length_b   1.000
_cell.length_c   1.000
_cell.angle_alpha   90.00
_cell.angle_beta   90.00
_cell.angle_gamma   90.00
#
_symmetry.space_group_name_H-M   'P 1'
#
loop_
_entity.id
_entity.type
_entity.pdbx_description
1 polymer ?
#
loop_
_entity_poly.entity_id
_entity_poly.type
_entity_poly.pdbx_seq_one_letter_code
_entity_poly.pdbx_strand_id
1 'polypeptide(L)'
;MLTEDTFKDTALAAHIREGRHWSENCQGTNALGLAIAVRQPVTVHGEEDFFIAQSRLTCTAVQIFASDGSLAGVIDESGNCHARQHHTMALARMAAANIECLMFRAQYRGRPILVFHRQPEYLRTASVGLLVLDSDGLALAVNRRTALFLQGLPVLAGEPVEQLFKESVPALLAASA
;
A
#
# COMPACT_ATOMS: atom_id res chain seq x y z
N MET A 1 -10.58 13.73 -4.48
CA MET A 1 -11.56 12.73 -3.98
C MET A 1 -12.37 12.21 -5.16
N LEU A 2 -12.56 10.88 -5.29
CA LEU A 2 -13.42 10.29 -6.34
C LEU A 2 -14.80 10.01 -5.75
N THR A 3 -15.86 10.49 -6.40
CA THR A 3 -17.25 10.30 -5.94
C THR A 3 -18.17 10.06 -7.13
N GLU A 4 -19.11 9.13 -6.99
CA GLU A 4 -20.25 9.04 -7.91
C GLU A 4 -21.16 10.26 -7.79
N ASP A 5 -21.80 10.66 -8.88
CA ASP A 5 -22.67 11.84 -8.89
C ASP A 5 -23.87 11.70 -7.94
N THR A 6 -24.39 10.48 -7.79
CA THR A 6 -25.46 10.12 -6.85
C THR A 6 -25.07 10.29 -5.39
N PHE A 7 -23.77 10.27 -5.05
CA PHE A 7 -23.30 10.49 -3.69
C PHE A 7 -23.30 11.97 -3.30
N LYS A 8 -23.09 12.88 -4.27
CA LYS A 8 -22.93 14.33 -4.03
C LYS A 8 -24.15 14.98 -3.38
N ASP A 9 -25.34 14.45 -3.64
CA ASP A 9 -26.61 14.96 -3.10
C ASP A 9 -26.99 14.38 -1.74
N THR A 10 -26.15 13.49 -1.18
CA THR A 10 -26.40 12.91 0.14
C THR A 10 -25.99 13.86 1.27
N ALA A 11 -26.68 13.78 2.41
CA ALA A 11 -26.27 14.50 3.62
C ALA A 11 -24.83 14.13 4.09
N LEU A 12 -24.33 12.96 3.69
CA LEU A 12 -22.96 12.53 3.94
C LEU A 12 -21.92 13.25 3.08
N ALA A 13 -22.23 13.64 1.84
CA ALA A 13 -21.30 14.42 1.00
C ALA A 13 -20.98 15.80 1.59
N ALA A 14 -21.84 16.34 2.45
CA ALA A 14 -21.50 17.54 3.22
C ALA A 14 -20.37 17.29 4.24
N HIS A 15 -20.26 16.06 4.73
CA HIS A 15 -19.29 15.63 5.73
C HIS A 15 -18.00 15.07 5.12
N ILE A 16 -18.02 14.51 3.92
CA ILE A 16 -16.81 14.01 3.25
C ILE A 16 -16.37 15.01 2.18
N ARG A 17 -15.40 15.86 2.52
CA ARG A 17 -14.86 16.92 1.65
C ARG A 17 -13.35 16.99 1.76
N GLU A 18 -12.70 17.43 0.68
CA GLU A 18 -11.26 17.64 0.66
C GLU A 18 -10.82 18.63 1.75
N GLY A 19 -9.68 18.35 2.38
CA GLY A 19 -9.12 19.16 3.47
C GLY A 19 -9.76 18.92 4.84
N ARG A 20 -10.79 18.06 4.96
CA ARG A 20 -11.37 17.74 6.27
C ARG A 20 -10.41 16.90 7.11
N HIS A 21 -10.33 17.24 8.40
CA HIS A 21 -9.56 16.49 9.39
C HIS A 21 -10.38 15.31 9.94
N TRP A 22 -9.84 14.10 9.83
CA TRP A 22 -10.49 12.83 10.19
C TRP A 22 -9.86 12.12 11.40
N SER A 23 -9.05 12.82 12.21
CA SER A 23 -8.51 12.22 13.43
C SER A 23 -9.64 11.80 14.37
N GLU A 24 -9.44 10.71 15.11
CA GLU A 24 -10.43 10.23 16.08
C GLU A 24 -10.72 11.26 17.19
N ASN A 25 -9.76 12.14 17.53
CA ASN A 25 -10.01 13.25 18.46
C ASN A 25 -11.01 14.28 17.94
N CYS A 26 -11.22 14.37 16.62
CA CYS A 26 -12.12 15.32 16.00
C CYS A 26 -13.45 14.69 15.59
N GLN A 27 -13.41 13.45 15.08
CA GLN A 27 -14.58 12.78 14.51
C GLN A 27 -15.00 11.53 15.29
N GLY A 28 -14.36 11.19 16.41
CA GLY A 28 -14.56 9.89 17.07
C GLY A 28 -13.98 8.72 16.27
N THR A 29 -14.14 7.50 16.80
CA THR A 29 -13.68 6.27 16.15
C THR A 29 -14.30 6.13 14.76
N ASN A 30 -13.45 6.03 13.74
CA ASN A 30 -13.83 5.93 12.34
C ASN A 30 -12.91 4.94 11.63
N ALA A 31 -13.30 4.50 10.43
CA ALA A 31 -12.52 3.51 9.68
C ALA A 31 -11.06 3.93 9.46
N LEU A 32 -10.79 5.19 9.12
CA LEU A 32 -9.43 5.67 8.88
C LEU A 32 -8.58 5.60 10.14
N GLY A 33 -9.11 6.12 11.25
CA GLY A 33 -8.45 6.12 12.56
C GLY A 33 -8.15 4.70 13.03
N LEU A 34 -9.14 3.82 12.96
CA LEU A 34 -8.97 2.42 13.32
C LEU A 34 -7.90 1.75 12.45
N ALA A 35 -7.96 1.91 11.13
CA ALA A 35 -6.99 1.34 10.20
C ALA A 35 -5.55 1.75 10.57
N ILE A 36 -5.36 3.03 10.88
CA ILE A 36 -4.06 3.58 11.30
C ILE A 36 -3.61 2.94 12.62
N ALA A 37 -4.50 2.86 13.61
CA ALA A 37 -4.19 2.34 14.93
C ALA A 37 -3.80 0.85 14.90
N VAL A 38 -4.54 0.02 14.16
CA VAL A 38 -4.29 -1.43 14.08
C VAL A 38 -3.25 -1.82 13.02
N ARG A 39 -2.82 -0.88 12.17
CA ARG A 39 -1.85 -1.10 11.06
C ARG A 39 -2.24 -2.25 10.13
N GLN A 40 -3.54 -2.44 9.92
CA GLN A 40 -4.09 -3.44 9.02
C GLN A 40 -5.31 -2.85 8.29
N PRO A 41 -5.64 -3.35 7.09
CA PRO A 41 -6.87 -2.98 6.42
C PRO A 41 -8.08 -3.28 7.29
N VAL A 42 -9.02 -2.34 7.38
CA VAL A 42 -10.25 -2.51 8.17
C VAL A 42 -11.47 -2.17 7.33
N THR A 43 -12.57 -2.83 7.65
CA THR A 43 -13.90 -2.44 7.21
C THR A 43 -14.73 -2.15 8.45
N VAL A 44 -15.34 -0.97 8.49
CA VAL A 44 -16.25 -0.56 9.55
C VAL A 44 -17.63 -0.40 8.94
N HIS A 45 -18.62 -1.02 9.55
CA HIS A 45 -20.02 -0.90 9.15
C HIS A 45 -20.72 0.18 9.97
N GLY A 46 -21.74 0.84 9.44
CA GLY A 46 -22.29 2.08 10.02
C GLY A 46 -22.81 2.01 11.46
N GLU A 47 -23.07 0.81 12.00
CA GLU A 47 -23.40 0.61 13.43
C GLU A 47 -22.15 0.67 14.35
N GLU A 48 -20.96 0.53 13.77
CA GLU A 48 -19.65 0.50 14.43
C GLU A 48 -18.90 1.84 14.31
N ASP A 49 -19.36 2.76 13.45
CA ASP A 49 -18.80 4.11 13.29
C ASP A 49 -19.44 5.08 14.28
N PHE A 50 -18.64 5.65 15.19
CA PHE A 50 -19.12 6.46 16.31
C PHE A 50 -19.82 7.75 15.86
N PHE A 51 -19.39 8.33 14.73
CA PHE A 51 -19.94 9.61 14.25
C PHE A 51 -21.17 9.43 13.37
N ILE A 52 -21.30 8.27 12.73
CA ILE A 52 -22.34 8.02 11.74
C ILE A 52 -23.26 6.87 12.13
N ALA A 53 -23.58 6.80 13.41
CA ALA A 53 -24.51 5.83 14.01
C ALA A 53 -25.94 5.82 13.41
N GLN A 54 -26.27 6.72 12.47
CA GLN A 54 -27.53 6.75 11.72
C GLN A 54 -27.36 6.52 10.20
N SER A 55 -26.14 6.35 9.69
CA SER A 55 -25.93 6.10 8.26
C SER A 55 -25.75 4.61 7.96
N ARG A 56 -26.33 4.18 6.85
CA ARG A 56 -26.08 2.88 6.23
C ARG A 56 -24.76 2.88 5.44
N LEU A 57 -23.69 3.43 6.01
CA LEU A 57 -22.38 3.50 5.35
C LEU A 57 -21.49 2.33 5.78
N THR A 58 -20.76 1.76 4.84
CA THR A 58 -19.64 0.86 5.10
C THR A 58 -18.39 1.54 4.56
N CYS A 59 -17.38 1.68 5.41
CA CYS A 59 -16.09 2.26 5.06
C CYS A 59 -15.02 1.18 5.06
N THR A 60 -14.23 1.13 4.00
CA THR A 60 -13.06 0.26 3.90
C THR A 60 -11.81 1.12 3.80
N ALA A 61 -10.91 0.97 4.77
CA ALA A 61 -9.69 1.76 4.86
C ALA A 61 -8.44 0.86 4.74
N VAL A 62 -7.52 1.25 3.85
CA VAL A 62 -6.27 0.55 3.56
C VAL A 62 -5.09 1.51 3.65
N GLN A 63 -4.09 1.20 4.47
CA GLN A 63 -2.91 2.05 4.62
C GLN A 63 -1.96 1.93 3.41
N ILE A 64 -1.25 3.01 3.16
CA ILE A 64 -0.10 3.09 2.25
C ILE A 64 1.12 3.39 3.12
N PHE A 65 2.17 2.57 2.99
CA PHE A 65 3.42 2.75 3.72
C PHE A 65 4.56 3.18 2.79
N ALA A 66 5.43 4.06 3.30
CA ALA A 66 6.70 4.35 2.65
C ALA A 66 7.71 3.22 2.88
N SER A 67 8.86 3.31 2.19
CA SER A 67 9.91 2.28 2.24
C SER A 67 10.52 2.07 3.63
N ASP A 68 10.49 3.09 4.48
CA ASP A 68 10.95 3.08 5.87
C ASP A 68 9.90 2.53 6.86
N GLY A 69 8.72 2.14 6.36
CA GLY A 69 7.61 1.63 7.17
C GLY A 69 6.73 2.73 7.80
N SER A 70 7.02 4.01 7.55
CA SER A 70 6.18 5.12 7.96
C SER A 70 4.86 5.14 7.19
N LEU A 71 3.79 5.65 7.81
CA LEU A 71 2.49 5.80 7.16
C LEU A 71 2.56 6.97 6.16
N ALA A 72 2.35 6.68 4.88
CA ALA A 72 2.32 7.68 3.81
C ALA A 72 0.90 8.19 3.52
N GLY A 73 -0.12 7.39 3.81
CA GLY A 73 -1.52 7.75 3.58
C GLY A 73 -2.47 6.59 3.80
N VAL A 74 -3.76 6.81 3.54
CA VAL A 74 -4.82 5.81 3.63
C VAL A 74 -5.74 5.97 2.42
N ILE A 75 -6.08 4.85 1.79
CA ILE A 75 -7.19 4.76 0.83
C ILE A 75 -8.44 4.42 1.63
N ASP A 76 -9.44 5.29 1.58
CA ASP A 76 -10.77 5.03 2.15
C ASP A 76 -11.79 4.93 1.03
N GLU A 77 -12.55 3.83 1.03
CA GLU A 77 -13.73 3.67 0.20
C GLU A 77 -14.97 3.64 1.10
N SER A 78 -15.82 4.64 0.91
CA SER A 78 -17.06 4.81 1.65
C SER A 78 -18.25 4.53 0.72
N GLY A 79 -19.09 3.56 1.07
CA GLY A 79 -20.23 3.13 0.23
C GLY A 79 -21.42 2.60 1.03
N ASN A 80 -22.56 2.36 0.38
CA ASN A 80 -23.77 1.88 1.06
C ASN A 80 -23.60 0.44 1.59
N CYS A 81 -24.02 0.17 2.83
CA CYS A 81 -23.82 -1.10 3.52
C CYS A 81 -24.50 -2.32 2.86
N HIS A 82 -25.50 -2.09 2.00
CA HIS A 82 -26.16 -3.15 1.23
C HIS A 82 -25.33 -3.61 0.02
N ALA A 83 -24.40 -2.78 -0.47
CA ALA A 83 -23.46 -3.15 -1.52
C ALA A 83 -22.22 -3.80 -0.89
N ARG A 84 -22.35 -5.03 -0.38
CA ARG A 84 -21.20 -5.83 0.06
C ARG A 84 -20.33 -6.19 -1.14
N GLN A 85 -19.26 -5.44 -1.36
CA GLN A 85 -18.29 -5.73 -2.42
C GLN A 85 -17.01 -6.29 -1.78
N HIS A 86 -16.90 -7.61 -1.59
CA HIS A 86 -15.62 -8.22 -1.18
C HIS A 86 -14.45 -7.83 -2.09
N HIS A 87 -14.77 -7.49 -3.35
CA HIS A 87 -13.82 -6.99 -4.33
C HIS A 87 -13.25 -5.60 -3.99
N THR A 88 -13.99 -4.74 -3.27
CA THR A 88 -13.54 -3.40 -2.84
C THR A 88 -12.24 -3.46 -2.05
N MET A 89 -12.19 -4.30 -1.01
CA MET A 89 -10.98 -4.45 -0.19
C MET A 89 -9.80 -4.94 -1.01
N ALA A 90 -10.03 -5.91 -1.92
CA ALA A 90 -8.97 -6.43 -2.79
C ALA A 90 -8.44 -5.34 -3.73
N LEU A 91 -9.31 -4.56 -4.37
CA LEU A 91 -8.95 -3.47 -5.26
C LEU A 91 -8.22 -2.35 -4.52
N ALA A 92 -8.70 -1.95 -3.34
CA ALA A 92 -8.05 -0.94 -2.51
C ALA A 92 -6.64 -1.40 -2.07
N ARG A 93 -6.48 -2.67 -1.70
CA ARG A 93 -5.15 -3.26 -1.41
C ARG A 93 -4.24 -3.29 -2.63
N MET A 94 -4.76 -3.61 -3.81
CA MET A 94 -3.99 -3.57 -5.05
C MET A 94 -3.57 -2.14 -5.40
N ALA A 95 -4.45 -1.16 -5.23
CA ALA A 95 -4.16 0.25 -5.43
C ALA A 95 -3.09 0.74 -4.45
N ALA A 96 -3.22 0.42 -3.15
CA ALA A 96 -2.21 0.75 -2.15
C ALA A 96 -0.85 0.15 -2.50
N ALA A 97 -0.79 -1.14 -2.83
CA ALA A 97 0.46 -1.80 -3.24
C ALA A 97 1.09 -1.18 -4.50
N ASN A 98 0.27 -0.75 -5.48
CA ASN A 98 0.73 0.00 -6.65
C ASN A 98 1.36 1.33 -6.25
N ILE A 99 0.70 2.09 -5.38
CA ILE A 99 1.21 3.38 -4.89
C ILE A 99 2.54 3.18 -4.14
N GLU A 100 2.61 2.21 -3.22
CA GLU A 100 3.84 1.88 -2.50
C GLU A 100 4.99 1.51 -3.45
N CYS A 101 4.71 0.70 -4.48
CA CYS A 101 5.69 0.30 -5.49
C CYS A 101 6.20 1.52 -6.29
N LEU A 102 5.29 2.40 -6.71
CA LEU A 102 5.65 3.62 -7.45
C LEU A 102 6.44 4.60 -6.58
N MET A 103 6.04 4.79 -5.32
CA MET A 103 6.77 5.61 -4.34
C MET A 103 8.18 5.09 -4.13
N PHE A 104 8.35 3.78 -3.95
CA PHE A 104 9.67 3.16 -3.80
C PHE A 104 10.56 3.42 -5.02
N ARG A 105 10.03 3.22 -6.23
CA ARG A 105 10.76 3.50 -7.48
C ARG A 105 11.13 4.98 -7.63
N ALA A 106 10.24 5.88 -7.23
CA ALA A 106 10.48 7.32 -7.28
C ALA A 106 11.58 7.74 -6.29
N GLN A 107 11.57 7.18 -5.08
CA GLN A 107 12.57 7.46 -4.05
C GLN A 107 13.99 7.08 -4.48
N TYR A 108 14.15 5.96 -5.19
CA TYR A 108 15.44 5.45 -5.65
C TYR A 108 15.68 5.67 -7.15
N ARG A 109 15.03 6.68 -7.73
CA ARG A 109 15.18 7.01 -9.16
C ARG A 109 16.65 7.25 -9.50
N GLY A 110 17.12 6.61 -10.58
CA GLY A 110 18.50 6.72 -11.04
C GLY A 110 19.47 5.73 -10.39
N ARG A 111 19.02 4.90 -9.45
CA ARG A 111 19.81 3.76 -8.95
C ARG A 111 19.42 2.47 -9.68
N PRO A 112 20.33 1.49 -9.78
CA PRO A 112 19.99 0.16 -10.25
C PRO A 112 18.95 -0.48 -9.32
N ILE A 113 17.87 -1.01 -9.88
CA ILE A 113 16.83 -1.73 -9.13
C ILE A 113 16.67 -3.11 -9.76
N LEU A 114 17.00 -4.14 -9.00
CA LEU A 114 16.66 -5.51 -9.35
C LEU A 114 15.17 -5.75 -9.10
N VAL A 115 14.47 -6.19 -10.13
CA VAL A 115 13.04 -6.54 -10.08
C VAL A 115 12.94 -8.04 -10.21
N PHE A 116 12.28 -8.69 -9.25
CA PHE A 116 12.17 -10.14 -9.27
C PHE A 116 10.84 -10.62 -8.72
N HIS A 117 10.46 -11.80 -9.19
CA HIS A 117 9.29 -12.53 -8.73
C HIS A 117 9.49 -14.01 -9.05
N ARG A 118 8.92 -14.92 -8.25
CA ARG A 118 9.03 -16.37 -8.49
C ARG A 118 8.31 -16.81 -9.79
N GLN A 119 7.24 -16.10 -10.12
CA GLN A 119 6.39 -16.30 -11.28
C GLN A 119 6.61 -15.16 -12.28
N PRO A 120 7.13 -15.42 -13.50
CA PRO A 120 7.46 -14.40 -14.49
C PRO A 120 6.30 -13.46 -14.86
N GLU A 121 5.07 -13.95 -14.85
CA GLU A 121 3.86 -13.21 -15.19
C GLU A 121 3.60 -12.00 -14.26
N TYR A 122 4.17 -12.00 -13.05
CA TYR A 122 4.02 -10.89 -12.10
C TYR A 122 5.12 -9.83 -12.22
N LEU A 123 6.17 -10.03 -13.02
CA LEU A 123 7.30 -9.08 -13.16
C LEU A 123 6.87 -7.68 -13.63
N ARG A 124 5.67 -7.58 -14.23
CA ARG A 124 5.08 -6.33 -14.72
C ARG A 124 3.98 -5.77 -13.81
N THR A 125 3.88 -6.25 -12.57
CA THR A 125 2.84 -5.85 -11.60
C THR A 125 3.45 -5.19 -10.36
N ALA A 126 2.64 -4.60 -9.48
CA ALA A 126 3.11 -4.18 -8.15
C ALA A 126 3.33 -5.33 -7.16
N SER A 127 3.12 -6.57 -7.58
CA SER A 127 3.42 -7.74 -6.74
C SER A 127 4.90 -8.14 -6.76
N VAL A 128 5.76 -7.37 -7.43
CA VAL A 128 7.20 -7.65 -7.52
C VAL A 128 7.98 -7.32 -6.25
N GLY A 129 9.07 -8.05 -6.07
CA GLY A 129 10.16 -7.68 -5.19
C GLY A 129 11.03 -6.63 -5.89
N LEU A 130 11.35 -5.57 -5.17
CA LEU A 130 12.32 -4.56 -5.58
C LEU A 130 13.50 -4.57 -4.61
N LEU A 131 14.72 -4.60 -5.15
CA LEU A 131 15.97 -4.48 -4.43
C LEU A 131 16.83 -3.42 -5.10
N VAL A 132 17.16 -2.37 -4.36
CA VAL A 132 18.01 -1.26 -4.83
C VAL A 132 19.45 -1.60 -4.55
N LEU A 133 20.32 -1.32 -5.52
CA LEU A 133 21.77 -1.52 -5.39
C LEU A 133 22.51 -0.18 -5.31
N ASP A 134 23.67 -0.19 -4.67
CA ASP A 134 24.66 0.88 -4.82
C ASP A 134 25.55 0.68 -6.07
N SER A 135 26.59 1.51 -6.20
CA SER A 135 27.55 1.45 -7.31
C SER A 135 28.41 0.18 -7.31
N ASP A 136 28.56 -0.46 -6.15
CA ASP A 136 29.41 -1.63 -5.96
C ASP A 136 28.60 -2.94 -5.99
N GLY A 137 27.29 -2.84 -6.24
CA GLY A 137 26.39 -3.99 -6.34
C GLY A 137 25.89 -4.51 -4.99
N LEU A 138 26.05 -3.72 -3.92
CA LEU A 138 25.54 -4.06 -2.60
C LEU A 138 24.08 -3.64 -2.44
N ALA A 139 23.33 -4.41 -1.66
CA ALA A 139 21.95 -4.10 -1.32
C ALA A 139 21.87 -2.79 -0.52
N LEU A 140 21.06 -1.83 -0.98
CA LEU A 140 20.82 -0.56 -0.29
C LEU A 140 19.44 -0.53 0.39
N ALA A 141 18.41 -0.98 -0.31
CA ALA A 141 17.03 -0.91 0.16
C ALA A 141 16.15 -1.95 -0.52
N VAL A 142 15.06 -2.34 0.14
CA VAL A 142 14.08 -3.29 -0.38
C VAL A 142 12.66 -2.79 -0.17
N ASN A 143 11.75 -3.12 -1.08
CA ASN A 143 10.33 -2.89 -0.81
C ASN A 143 9.78 -3.93 0.17
N ARG A 144 8.61 -3.65 0.76
CA ARG A 144 7.93 -4.56 1.70
C ARG A 144 7.73 -5.96 1.15
N ARG A 145 7.47 -6.09 -0.17
CA ARG A 145 7.23 -7.37 -0.83
C ARG A 145 8.51 -8.23 -0.89
N THR A 146 9.65 -7.63 -1.15
CA THR A 146 10.96 -8.31 -1.09
C THR A 146 11.21 -8.93 0.27
N ALA A 147 10.93 -8.20 1.36
CA ALA A 147 11.10 -8.73 2.71
C ALA A 147 10.25 -10.00 2.95
N LEU A 148 9.05 -10.08 2.35
CA LEU A 148 8.20 -11.27 2.40
C LEU A 148 8.76 -12.42 1.54
N PHE A 149 9.25 -12.13 0.33
CA PHE A 149 9.84 -13.14 -0.55
C PHE A 149 11.08 -13.79 0.03
N LEU A 150 11.88 -13.00 0.73
CA LEU A 150 13.10 -13.44 1.38
C LEU A 150 12.85 -13.99 2.79
N GLN A 151 11.58 -14.19 3.18
CA GLN A 151 11.18 -14.79 4.47
C GLN A 151 11.81 -14.12 5.70
N GLY A 152 12.01 -12.79 5.63
CA GLY A 152 12.63 -12.06 6.73
C GLY A 152 14.15 -12.28 6.86
N LEU A 153 14.81 -12.85 5.85
CA LEU A 153 16.27 -12.69 5.71
C LEU A 153 16.55 -11.18 5.77
N PRO A 154 17.34 -10.71 6.74
CA PRO A 154 17.66 -9.31 6.83
C PRO A 154 18.48 -9.00 5.59
N VAL A 155 17.87 -8.34 4.60
CA VAL A 155 18.65 -7.66 3.58
C VAL A 155 19.29 -6.49 4.29
N LEU A 156 20.40 -6.76 4.97
CA LEU A 156 21.21 -5.75 5.60
C LEU A 156 21.74 -4.89 4.47
N ALA A 157 21.57 -3.58 4.61
CA ALA A 157 22.25 -2.64 3.74
C ALA A 157 23.75 -2.99 3.75
N GLY A 158 24.32 -3.23 2.58
CA GLY A 158 25.71 -3.64 2.41
C GLY A 158 25.95 -5.12 2.09
N GLU A 159 24.92 -5.97 2.04
CA GLU A 159 25.10 -7.38 1.64
C GLU A 159 25.26 -7.51 0.11
N PRO A 160 26.20 -8.34 -0.38
CA PRO A 160 26.32 -8.61 -1.80
C PRO A 160 25.09 -9.35 -2.32
N VAL A 161 24.51 -8.85 -3.41
CA VAL A 161 23.37 -9.50 -4.12
C VAL A 161 23.64 -10.96 -4.45
N GLU A 162 24.91 -11.27 -4.72
CA GLU A 162 25.36 -12.60 -5.11
C GLU A 162 25.15 -13.63 -3.98
N GLN A 163 25.20 -13.22 -2.73
CA GLN A 163 24.87 -14.10 -1.60
C GLN A 163 23.37 -14.38 -1.52
N LEU A 164 22.54 -13.43 -1.95
CA LEU A 164 21.09 -13.52 -1.89
C LEU A 164 20.51 -14.37 -3.02
N PHE A 165 21.03 -14.21 -4.24
CA PHE A 165 20.53 -14.89 -5.44
C PHE A 165 21.42 -16.03 -5.94
N LYS A 166 22.62 -16.21 -5.37
CA LYS A 166 23.64 -17.17 -5.82
C LYS A 166 24.06 -16.96 -7.27
N GLU A 167 23.90 -15.75 -7.79
CA GLU A 167 24.18 -15.34 -9.16
C GLU A 167 24.91 -13.99 -9.15
N SER A 168 25.84 -13.80 -10.09
CA SER A 168 26.61 -12.54 -10.15
C SER A 168 25.76 -11.38 -10.65
N VAL A 169 26.07 -10.15 -10.24
CA VAL A 169 25.36 -8.94 -10.74
C VAL A 169 25.41 -8.85 -12.27
N PRO A 170 26.55 -9.07 -12.97
CA PRO A 170 26.58 -9.12 -14.43
C PRO A 170 25.69 -10.20 -15.04
N ALA A 171 25.58 -11.39 -14.42
CA ALA A 171 24.72 -12.46 -14.90
C ALA A 171 23.23 -12.11 -14.74
N LEU A 172 22.86 -11.49 -13.61
CA LEU A 172 21.50 -10.99 -13.37
C LEU A 172 21.11 -9.89 -14.36
N LEU A 173 22.04 -8.99 -14.69
CA LEU A 173 21.84 -7.96 -15.71
C LEU A 173 21.71 -8.58 -17.11
N ALA A 174 22.52 -9.59 -17.45
CA ALA A 174 22.42 -10.30 -18.74
C ALA A 174 21.10 -11.07 -18.90
N ALA A 175 20.54 -11.60 -17.81
CA ALA A 175 19.24 -12.30 -17.81
C ALA A 175 18.03 -11.36 -17.94
N SER A 176 18.25 -10.03 -17.88
CA SER A 176 17.21 -9.01 -17.97
C SER A 176 17.05 -8.39 -19.37
N ALA A 177 17.86 -8.82 -20.33
CA ALA A 177 17.83 -8.44 -21.76
C ALA A 177 16.95 -9.40 -22.58
#